data_AF-A0AAV2SU92-F1
#
_entry.id   AF-A0AAV2SU92-F1
#
_cell.length_a   1.000
_cell.length_b   1.000
_cell.length_c   1.000
_cell.angle_alpha   90.00
_cell.angle_beta   90.00
_cell.angle_gamma   90.00
#
_symmetry.space_group_name_H-M   'P 1'
#
loop_
_entity.id
_entity.type
_entity.pdbx_description
1 polymer ?
#
loop_
_entity_poly.entity_id
_entity_poly.type
_entity_poly.pdbx_seq_one_letter_code
_entity_poly.pdbx_strand_id
1 'polypeptide(L)'
;MASKSHSISLLAPGLHHQRKGTQAILLVTGKNTFDKNEDEWDVRFSTQDGETATLEVQIPHHVPVGVWKLAVEVSPRGDDKVRDIFRLEDQIFILFNPWSKDDEVYMEDEEQRNEYVLNDIGKVWVGSYPTARGRHWVFGQFDDAVLPACVYLLEKANLKPDERGDAVKISRAISKMVSK
;
A
#
# COMPACT_ATOMS: atom_id res chain seq x y z
N MET A 1 -29.45 20.01 -14.92
CA MET A 1 -28.76 18.82 -14.37
C MET A 1 -27.88 19.28 -13.23
N ALA A 2 -28.17 18.85 -12.00
CA ALA A 2 -27.30 19.12 -10.85
C ALA A 2 -26.03 18.28 -11.00
N SER A 3 -24.88 18.93 -11.14
CA SER A 3 -23.57 18.29 -11.06
C SER A 3 -23.41 17.72 -9.63
N LYS A 4 -22.86 16.52 -9.45
CA LYS A 4 -22.57 15.92 -8.13
C LYS A 4 -21.10 16.17 -7.77
N SER A 5 -20.80 16.41 -6.51
CA SER A 5 -19.44 16.41 -5.96
C SER A 5 -19.11 15.04 -5.38
N HIS A 6 -17.90 14.54 -5.65
CA HIS A 6 -17.48 13.21 -5.19
C HIS A 6 -16.15 13.34 -4.44
N SER A 7 -16.00 12.62 -3.35
CA SER A 7 -14.73 12.51 -2.61
C SER A 7 -14.40 11.06 -2.32
N ILE A 8 -13.13 10.71 -2.45
CA ILE A 8 -12.57 9.42 -2.06
C ILE A 8 -11.82 9.60 -0.74
N SER A 9 -11.98 8.66 0.18
CA SER A 9 -11.21 8.61 1.41
C SER A 9 -10.52 7.27 1.56
N LEU A 10 -9.21 7.31 1.83
CA LEU A 10 -8.36 6.17 2.11
C LEU A 10 -7.81 6.29 3.52
N LEU A 11 -7.96 5.24 4.32
CA LEU A 11 -7.54 5.20 5.72
C LEU A 11 -6.52 4.07 5.92
N ALA A 12 -5.39 4.39 6.56
CA ALA A 12 -4.30 3.45 6.81
C ALA A 12 -4.63 2.45 7.93
N PRO A 13 -3.87 1.33 8.03
CA PRO A 13 -4.11 0.29 9.03
C PRO A 13 -3.89 0.79 10.48
N GLY A 14 -4.75 0.35 11.40
CA GLY A 14 -4.52 0.44 12.85
C GLY A 14 -4.80 1.79 13.51
N LEU A 15 -5.57 2.69 12.89
CA LEU A 15 -5.87 4.01 13.47
C LEU A 15 -7.35 4.21 13.84
N HIS A 16 -7.55 4.71 15.06
CA HIS A 16 -8.80 5.32 15.52
C HIS A 16 -8.72 6.86 15.55
N HIS A 17 -7.56 7.45 15.25
CA HIS A 17 -7.31 8.90 15.30
C HIS A 17 -6.43 9.34 14.12
N GLN A 18 -6.68 10.51 13.52
CA GLN A 18 -5.95 10.97 12.33
C GLN A 18 -4.47 11.27 12.68
N ARG A 19 -3.53 10.65 11.95
CA ARG A 19 -2.10 10.98 11.97
C ARG A 19 -1.63 11.35 10.56
N LYS A 20 -0.54 12.11 10.47
CA LYS A 20 0.01 12.56 9.18
C LYS A 20 0.39 11.34 8.32
N GLY A 21 -0.01 11.33 7.04
CA GLY A 21 0.31 10.27 6.09
C GLY A 21 -0.51 8.99 6.23
N THR A 22 -1.37 8.88 7.25
CA THR A 22 -2.17 7.67 7.53
C THR A 22 -3.63 7.79 7.11
N GLN A 23 -3.96 8.87 6.40
CA GLN A 23 -5.26 9.09 5.77
C GLN A 23 -5.08 10.02 4.58
N ALA A 24 -5.81 9.74 3.51
CA ALA A 24 -5.99 10.64 2.38
C ALA A 24 -7.49 10.90 2.17
N ILE A 25 -7.86 12.17 1.99
CA ILE A 25 -9.19 12.58 1.53
C ILE A 25 -8.97 13.35 0.24
N LEU A 26 -9.51 12.81 -0.85
CA LEU A 26 -9.29 13.27 -2.21
C LEU A 26 -10.60 13.75 -2.80
N LEU A 27 -10.66 15.03 -3.15
CA LEU A 27 -11.82 15.63 -3.79
C LEU A 27 -11.73 15.43 -5.30
N VAL A 28 -12.71 14.76 -5.88
CA VAL A 28 -12.78 14.50 -7.32
C VAL A 28 -13.44 15.71 -7.98
N THR A 29 -12.65 16.48 -8.72
CA THR A 29 -13.09 17.72 -9.37
C THR A 29 -13.43 17.57 -10.85
N GLY A 30 -13.39 16.33 -11.38
CA GLY A 30 -13.63 16.03 -12.80
C GLY A 30 -12.45 16.33 -13.72
N LYS A 31 -11.30 16.73 -13.17
CA LYS A 31 -10.06 16.90 -13.92
C LYS A 31 -9.49 15.57 -14.37
N ASN A 32 -8.90 15.54 -15.56
CA ASN A 32 -8.30 14.35 -16.16
C ASN A 32 -6.76 14.29 -16.05
N THR A 33 -6.17 15.20 -15.28
CA THR A 33 -4.73 15.27 -14.99
C THR A 33 -4.52 15.21 -13.48
N PHE A 34 -3.36 14.70 -13.07
CA PHE A 34 -2.86 14.92 -11.71
C PHE A 34 -2.32 16.36 -11.63
N ASP A 35 -2.65 17.05 -10.55
CA ASP A 35 -2.25 18.44 -10.30
C ASP A 35 -1.15 18.54 -9.23
N LYS A 36 -0.93 17.47 -8.46
CA LYS A 36 0.09 17.43 -7.41
C LYS A 36 1.33 16.68 -7.85
N ASN A 37 2.40 16.87 -7.08
CA ASN A 37 3.65 16.14 -7.28
C ASN A 37 3.45 14.63 -7.05
N GLU A 38 4.31 13.79 -7.61
CA GLU A 38 4.24 12.33 -7.53
C GLU A 38 4.38 11.78 -6.08
N ASP A 39 4.97 12.58 -5.19
CA ASP A 39 5.06 12.29 -3.75
C ASP A 39 3.81 12.72 -2.96
N GLU A 40 2.75 13.19 -3.62
CA GLU A 40 1.50 13.58 -2.98
C GLU A 40 0.31 12.72 -3.44
N TRP A 41 -0.63 12.52 -2.52
CA TRP A 41 -1.88 11.86 -2.84
C TRP A 41 -2.71 12.72 -3.78
N ASP A 42 -3.10 12.16 -4.91
CA ASP A 42 -3.92 12.84 -5.89
C ASP A 42 -4.96 11.91 -6.53
N VAL A 43 -5.98 12.50 -7.16
CA VAL A 43 -7.01 11.76 -7.86
C VAL A 43 -7.37 12.48 -9.15
N ARG A 44 -7.48 11.70 -10.22
CA ARG A 44 -7.99 12.20 -11.50
C ARG A 44 -9.15 11.36 -12.01
N PHE A 45 -10.00 12.01 -12.79
CA PHE A 45 -11.05 11.39 -13.55
C PHE A 45 -10.48 10.80 -14.84
N SER A 46 -10.63 9.50 -15.06
CA SER A 46 -10.10 8.84 -16.24
C SER A 46 -11.15 8.79 -17.35
N THR A 47 -12.25 8.07 -17.11
CA THR A 47 -13.31 7.85 -18.10
C THR A 47 -14.68 7.77 -17.45
N GLN A 48 -15.72 8.03 -18.25
CA GLN A 48 -17.10 7.79 -17.88
C GLN A 48 -17.77 6.92 -18.95
N ASP A 49 -18.38 5.83 -18.53
CA ASP A 49 -19.24 5.02 -19.39
C ASP A 49 -20.62 4.89 -18.74
N GLY A 50 -21.57 5.68 -19.25
CA GLY A 50 -22.92 5.82 -18.69
C GLY A 50 -22.89 6.26 -17.21
N GLU A 51 -23.37 5.37 -16.34
CA GLU A 51 -23.41 5.58 -14.88
C GLU A 51 -22.14 5.12 -14.16
N THR A 52 -21.17 4.55 -14.90
CA THR A 52 -19.89 4.11 -14.35
C THR A 52 -18.84 5.19 -14.56
N ALA A 53 -18.17 5.58 -13.48
CA ALA A 53 -17.04 6.50 -13.52
C ALA A 53 -15.75 5.78 -13.08
N THR A 54 -14.69 5.94 -13.86
CA THR A 54 -13.36 5.42 -13.56
C THR A 54 -12.49 6.54 -13.01
N LEU A 55 -11.94 6.32 -11.83
CA LEU A 55 -11.06 7.25 -11.13
C LEU A 55 -9.69 6.61 -10.98
N GLU A 56 -8.65 7.40 -11.16
CA GLU A 56 -7.27 6.98 -10.95
C GLU A 56 -6.71 7.71 -9.75
N VAL A 57 -6.11 6.97 -8.82
CA VAL A 57 -5.56 7.49 -7.57
C VAL A 57 -4.04 7.38 -7.62
N GLN A 58 -3.36 8.50 -7.39
CA GLN A 58 -1.91 8.55 -7.21
C GLN A 58 -1.59 8.33 -5.74
N ILE A 59 -0.66 7.41 -5.48
CA ILE A 59 -0.24 7.01 -4.15
C ILE A 59 1.22 7.43 -3.96
N PRO A 60 1.54 8.23 -2.92
CA PRO A 60 2.93 8.56 -2.60
C PRO A 60 3.77 7.33 -2.29
N HIS A 61 5.03 7.34 -2.74
CA HIS A 61 5.99 6.26 -2.50
C HIS A 61 6.32 6.03 -1.01
N HIS A 62 6.15 7.04 -0.15
CA HIS A 62 6.45 6.97 1.29
C HIS A 62 5.22 6.64 2.17
N VAL A 63 4.12 6.23 1.54
CA VAL A 63 2.90 5.85 2.23
C VAL A 63 3.14 4.64 3.16
N PRO A 64 2.54 4.60 4.35
CA PRO A 64 2.57 3.41 5.20
C PRO A 64 2.12 2.13 4.50
N VAL A 65 2.96 1.09 4.49
CA VAL A 65 2.57 -0.22 3.96
C VAL A 65 1.62 -0.95 4.92
N GLY A 66 0.73 -1.76 4.35
CA GLY A 66 -0.23 -2.60 5.07
C GLY A 66 -1.66 -2.50 4.50
N VAL A 67 -2.65 -2.79 5.34
CA VAL A 67 -4.07 -2.86 4.97
C VAL A 67 -4.76 -1.50 5.07
N TRP A 68 -5.17 -0.95 3.94
CA TRP A 68 -5.92 0.29 3.80
C TRP A 68 -7.41 0.02 3.56
N LYS A 69 -8.25 0.90 4.11
CA LYS A 69 -9.69 0.92 3.89
C LYS A 69 -10.06 2.04 2.95
N LEU A 70 -10.90 1.75 1.97
CA LEU A 70 -11.43 2.71 1.02
C LEU A 70 -12.89 3.02 1.31
N ALA A 71 -13.24 4.30 1.29
CA ALA A 71 -14.62 4.75 1.27
C ALA A 71 -14.80 5.88 0.25
N VAL A 72 -15.91 5.83 -0.48
CA VAL A 72 -16.30 6.84 -1.46
C VAL A 72 -17.52 7.56 -0.91
N GLU A 73 -17.43 8.88 -0.81
CA GLU A 73 -18.51 9.74 -0.39
C GLU A 73 -18.99 10.56 -1.60
N VAL A 74 -20.30 10.55 -1.83
CA VAL A 74 -20.95 11.27 -2.91
C VAL A 74 -21.97 12.24 -2.34
N SER A 75 -21.91 13.50 -2.75
CA SER A 75 -22.90 14.50 -2.38
C SER A 75 -23.42 15.27 -3.61
N PRO A 76 -24.71 15.68 -3.62
CA PRO A 76 -25.20 16.64 -4.58
C PRO A 76 -24.44 17.98 -4.42
N ARG A 77 -24.03 18.61 -5.54
CA ARG A 77 -23.30 19.88 -5.46
C ARG A 77 -24.20 20.96 -4.86
N GLY A 78 -23.76 21.53 -3.74
CA GLY A 78 -24.48 22.60 -3.03
C GLY A 78 -25.42 22.11 -1.92
N ASP A 79 -25.48 20.80 -1.64
CA ASP A 79 -26.16 20.26 -0.47
C ASP A 79 -25.28 19.26 0.27
N ASP A 80 -24.43 19.79 1.17
CA ASP A 80 -23.54 18.99 2.01
C ASP A 80 -24.27 18.19 3.09
N LYS A 81 -25.60 18.32 3.22
CA LYS A 81 -26.40 17.57 4.20
C LYS A 81 -26.80 16.19 3.69
N VAL A 82 -26.80 15.98 2.38
CA VAL A 82 -27.09 14.69 1.75
C VAL A 82 -25.78 14.07 1.30
N ARG A 83 -25.37 12.99 1.97
CA ARG A 83 -24.12 12.27 1.71
C ARG A 83 -24.39 10.78 1.66
N ASP A 84 -24.07 10.16 0.54
CA ASP A 84 -24.04 8.71 0.41
C ASP A 84 -22.60 8.24 0.55
N ILE A 85 -22.34 7.35 1.51
CA ILE A 85 -21.01 6.81 1.77
C ILE A 85 -21.02 5.32 1.43
N PHE A 86 -20.27 4.96 0.39
CA PHE A 86 -19.93 3.59 0.07
C PHE A 86 -18.60 3.22 0.72
N ARG A 87 -18.51 2.06 1.36
CA ARG A 87 -17.26 1.54 1.93
C ARG A 87 -16.92 0.26 1.20
N LEU A 88 -15.69 0.15 0.72
CA LEU A 88 -15.19 -1.09 0.18
C LEU A 88 -15.01 -2.07 1.34
N GLU A 89 -15.62 -3.26 1.22
CA GLU A 89 -15.49 -4.32 2.23
C GLU A 89 -14.14 -5.04 2.12
N ASP A 90 -13.61 -5.13 0.90
CA ASP A 90 -12.32 -5.73 0.61
C ASP A 90 -11.16 -4.90 1.17
N GLN A 91 -10.09 -5.62 1.53
CA GLN A 91 -8.85 -5.04 2.03
C GLN A 91 -7.96 -4.61 0.86
N ILE A 92 -7.51 -3.35 0.88
CA ILE A 92 -6.50 -2.87 -0.07
C ILE A 92 -5.14 -3.00 0.60
N PHE A 93 -4.24 -3.78 0.01
CA PHE A 93 -2.85 -3.84 0.48
C PHE A 93 -2.03 -2.84 -0.30
N ILE A 94 -1.39 -1.91 0.42
CA ILE A 94 -0.35 -1.05 -0.14
C ILE A 94 0.98 -1.60 0.34
N LEU A 95 1.89 -1.88 -0.60
CA LEU A 95 3.21 -2.44 -0.36
C LEU A 95 4.29 -1.48 -0.88
N PHE A 96 5.54 -1.74 -0.51
CA PHE A 96 6.67 -1.11 -1.15
C PHE A 96 6.73 -1.44 -2.64
N ASN A 97 7.29 -0.54 -3.45
CA ASN A 97 7.34 -0.66 -4.89
C ASN A 97 8.79 -0.66 -5.45
N PRO A 98 9.43 -1.84 -5.57
CA PRO A 98 10.77 -1.97 -6.16
C PRO A 98 10.91 -1.53 -7.62
N TRP A 99 9.81 -1.25 -8.34
CA TRP A 99 9.81 -0.80 -9.73
C TRP A 99 9.81 0.74 -9.85
N SER A 100 9.47 1.47 -8.80
CA SER A 100 9.45 2.93 -8.82
C SER A 100 10.79 3.49 -8.38
N LYS A 101 11.37 4.40 -9.18
CA LYS A 101 12.65 5.06 -8.88
C LYS A 101 12.62 5.92 -7.64
N ASP A 102 11.44 6.35 -7.23
CA ASP A 102 11.22 7.23 -6.08
C ASP A 102 10.98 6.46 -4.78
N ASP A 103 10.78 5.14 -4.86
CA ASP A 103 10.64 4.28 -3.69
C ASP A 103 12.00 3.97 -3.06
N GLU A 104 12.05 3.92 -1.73
CA GLU A 104 13.26 3.60 -0.97
C GLU A 104 13.83 2.22 -1.35
N VAL A 105 12.96 1.28 -1.75
CA VAL A 105 13.36 -0.08 -2.13
C VAL A 105 13.59 -0.27 -3.63
N TYR A 106 13.70 0.82 -4.40
CA TYR A 106 13.92 0.74 -5.84
C TYR A 106 15.10 -0.17 -6.20
N MET A 107 14.89 -1.00 -7.20
CA MET A 107 15.92 -1.87 -7.76
C MET A 107 15.85 -1.78 -9.26
N GLU A 108 16.88 -1.25 -9.93
CA GLU A 108 16.87 -0.99 -11.38
C GLU A 108 16.90 -2.28 -12.22
N ASP A 109 17.69 -3.25 -11.78
CA ASP A 109 17.94 -4.49 -12.50
C ASP A 109 16.74 -5.45 -12.39
N GLU A 110 16.23 -5.89 -13.53
CA GLU A 110 15.07 -6.78 -13.61
C GLU A 110 15.37 -8.20 -13.11
N GLU A 111 16.57 -8.73 -13.38
CA GLU A 111 16.97 -10.05 -12.89
C GLU A 111 17.09 -10.06 -11.37
N GLN A 112 17.60 -8.97 -10.79
CA GLN A 112 17.65 -8.80 -9.33
C GLN A 112 16.25 -8.65 -8.73
N ARG A 113 15.34 -7.90 -9.35
CA ARG A 113 13.94 -7.84 -8.87
C ARG A 113 13.28 -9.21 -8.92
N ASN A 114 13.52 -9.96 -10.00
CA ASN A 114 13.02 -11.32 -10.14
C ASN A 114 13.56 -12.23 -9.02
N GLU A 115 14.86 -12.17 -8.72
CA GLU A 115 15.47 -13.03 -7.70
C GLU A 115 15.14 -12.60 -6.26
N TYR A 116 15.15 -11.30 -5.94
CA TYR A 116 15.04 -10.82 -4.56
C TYR A 116 13.61 -10.48 -4.12
N VAL A 117 12.67 -10.32 -5.07
CA VAL A 117 11.27 -9.95 -4.78
C VAL A 117 10.31 -11.05 -5.23
N LEU A 118 10.45 -11.51 -6.48
CA LEU A 118 9.47 -12.41 -7.09
C LEU A 118 9.79 -13.91 -6.94
N ASN A 119 11.03 -14.28 -6.66
CA ASN A 119 11.39 -15.68 -6.45
C ASN A 119 10.96 -16.10 -5.04
N ASP A 120 10.07 -17.08 -4.95
CA ASP A 120 9.52 -17.60 -3.70
C ASP A 120 10.20 -18.89 -3.21
N ILE A 121 11.27 -19.30 -3.91
CA ILE A 121 12.08 -20.46 -3.55
C ILE A 121 13.56 -20.08 -3.59
N GLY A 122 14.24 -20.25 -2.46
CA GLY A 122 15.65 -19.92 -2.30
C GLY A 122 16.52 -21.09 -1.89
N LYS A 123 17.79 -20.76 -1.65
CA LYS A 123 18.81 -21.70 -1.16
C LYS A 123 19.55 -21.09 0.02
N VAL A 124 19.55 -21.81 1.15
CA VAL A 124 20.29 -21.43 2.36
C VAL A 124 21.54 -22.29 2.46
N TRP A 125 22.70 -21.66 2.48
CA TRP A 125 23.98 -22.35 2.66
C TRP A 125 24.20 -22.70 4.13
N VAL A 126 24.57 -23.96 4.38
CA VAL A 126 24.82 -24.46 5.74
C VAL A 126 26.10 -25.28 5.80
N GLY A 127 26.66 -25.40 7.00
CA GLY A 127 27.91 -26.13 7.27
C GLY A 127 29.15 -25.24 7.18
N SER A 128 30.31 -25.83 7.43
CA SER A 128 31.61 -25.17 7.31
C SER A 128 32.31 -25.54 6.01
N TYR A 129 33.21 -24.67 5.55
CA TYR A 129 34.12 -24.98 4.46
C TYR A 129 35.01 -26.18 4.83
N PRO A 130 35.28 -27.13 3.90
CA PRO A 130 34.85 -27.19 2.50
C PRO A 130 33.52 -27.93 2.27
N THR A 131 32.87 -28.39 3.33
CA THR A 131 31.66 -29.24 3.28
C THR A 131 30.34 -28.48 3.21
N ALA A 132 30.38 -27.18 2.94
CA ALA A 132 29.19 -26.35 2.86
C ALA A 132 28.26 -26.86 1.74
N ARG A 133 26.96 -26.91 2.03
CA ARG A 133 25.95 -27.34 1.06
C ARG A 133 24.74 -26.43 1.09
N GLY A 134 24.12 -26.22 -0.06
CA GLY A 134 22.86 -25.49 -0.16
C GLY A 134 21.67 -26.37 0.21
N ARG A 135 20.81 -25.89 1.10
CA ARG A 135 19.48 -26.45 1.35
C ARG A 135 18.44 -25.61 0.65
N HIS A 136 17.51 -26.25 -0.06
CA HIS A 136 16.34 -25.55 -0.60
C HIS A 136 15.49 -25.01 0.56
N TRP A 137 14.93 -23.84 0.35
CA TRP A 137 14.04 -23.19 1.28
C TRP A 137 12.87 -22.58 0.50
N VAL A 138 11.65 -22.92 0.89
CA VAL A 138 10.45 -22.31 0.30
C VAL A 138 10.14 -21.07 1.14
N PHE A 139 10.23 -19.89 0.54
CA PHE A 139 9.79 -18.64 1.16
C PHE A 139 8.26 -18.55 1.13
N GLY A 140 7.65 -18.91 0.00
CA GLY A 140 6.19 -19.03 -0.14
C GLY A 140 5.43 -17.73 0.07
N GLN A 141 6.04 -16.56 -0.23
CA GLN A 141 5.45 -15.26 0.08
C GLN A 141 4.11 -14.97 -0.60
N PHE A 142 3.78 -15.71 -1.66
CA PHE A 142 2.51 -15.60 -2.39
C PHE A 142 1.41 -16.56 -1.91
N ASP A 143 1.70 -17.44 -0.94
CA ASP A 143 0.66 -18.26 -0.32
C ASP A 143 -0.33 -17.36 0.43
N ASP A 144 -1.62 -17.66 0.29
CA ASP A 144 -2.75 -16.83 0.77
C ASP A 144 -2.64 -16.42 2.25
N ALA A 145 -1.99 -17.24 3.07
CA ALA A 145 -1.84 -16.99 4.51
C ALA A 145 -0.68 -16.04 4.85
N VAL A 146 0.32 -15.89 3.97
CA VAL A 146 1.59 -15.25 4.33
C VAL A 146 1.45 -13.73 4.41
N LEU A 147 0.86 -13.08 3.42
CA LEU A 147 0.67 -11.62 3.45
C LEU A 147 -0.17 -11.17 4.66
N PRO A 148 -1.34 -11.78 4.97
CA PRO A 148 -2.08 -11.48 6.19
C PRO A 148 -1.26 -11.72 7.47
N ALA A 149 -0.47 -12.80 7.53
CA ALA A 149 0.39 -13.08 8.67
C ALA A 149 1.49 -12.02 8.85
N CYS A 150 2.12 -11.55 7.76
CA CYS A 150 3.10 -10.47 7.78
C CYS A 150 2.49 -9.16 8.31
N VAL A 151 1.29 -8.80 7.86
CA VAL A 151 0.57 -7.64 8.38
C VAL A 151 0.26 -7.79 9.87
N TYR A 152 -0.21 -8.97 10.29
CA TYR A 152 -0.46 -9.25 11.70
C TYR A 152 0.82 -9.12 12.55
N LEU A 153 1.96 -9.62 12.08
CA LEU A 153 3.25 -9.45 12.76
C LEU A 153 3.63 -7.98 12.89
N LEU A 154 3.43 -7.17 11.84
CA LEU A 154 3.68 -5.73 11.85
C LEU A 154 2.77 -4.98 12.85
N GLU A 155 1.50 -5.38 12.97
CA GLU A 155 0.61 -4.84 13.99
C GLU A 155 1.07 -5.15 15.41
N LYS A 156 1.70 -6.31 15.62
CA LYS A 156 2.29 -6.70 16.91
C LYS A 156 3.68 -6.11 17.16
N ALA A 157 4.36 -5.61 16.14
CA ALA A 157 5.73 -5.11 16.23
C ALA A 157 5.87 -3.78 17.01
N ASN A 158 4.76 -3.21 17.48
CA ASN A 158 4.68 -1.92 18.17
C ASN A 158 5.35 -0.76 17.37
N LEU A 159 5.33 -0.88 16.04
CA LEU A 159 5.78 0.14 15.10
C LEU A 159 4.61 1.08 14.81
N LYS A 160 4.82 2.38 14.93
CA LYS A 160 3.77 3.37 14.68
C LYS A 160 3.35 3.32 13.20
N PRO A 161 2.06 3.46 12.88
CA PRO A 161 1.59 3.40 11.48
C PRO A 161 2.31 4.38 10.55
N ASP A 162 2.57 5.61 11.00
CA ASP A 162 3.31 6.64 10.25
C ASP A 162 4.78 6.27 9.95
N GLU A 163 5.33 5.27 10.64
CA GLU A 163 6.69 4.78 10.44
C GLU A 163 6.75 3.56 9.52
N ARG A 164 5.61 3.06 9.03
CA ARG A 164 5.53 1.88 8.17
C ARG A 164 5.81 2.19 6.70
N GLY A 165 6.11 3.43 6.35
CA GLY A 165 6.62 3.79 5.01
C GLY A 165 8.15 3.73 4.91
N ASP A 166 8.84 3.34 5.98
CA ASP A 166 10.31 3.32 6.08
C ASP A 166 10.78 1.85 6.14
N ALA A 167 11.50 1.41 5.11
CA ALA A 167 11.92 0.03 4.95
C ALA A 167 12.92 -0.39 6.04
N VAL A 168 13.77 0.52 6.50
CA VAL A 168 14.74 0.27 7.57
C VAL A 168 14.03 0.02 8.90
N LYS A 169 13.03 0.84 9.25
CA LYS A 169 12.24 0.66 10.47
C LYS A 169 11.42 -0.63 10.43
N ILE A 170 10.80 -0.94 9.29
CA ILE A 170 10.07 -2.18 9.11
C ILE A 170 10.98 -3.39 9.28
N SER A 171 12.14 -3.40 8.60
CA SER A 171 13.10 -4.50 8.69
C SER A 171 13.55 -4.74 10.15
N ARG A 172 13.86 -3.67 10.88
CA ARG A 172 14.22 -3.76 12.31
C ARG A 172 13.07 -4.29 13.17
N ALA A 173 11.84 -3.87 12.90
CA ALA A 173 10.67 -4.29 13.64
C ALA A 173 10.35 -5.78 13.41
N ILE A 174 10.38 -6.24 12.15
CA ILE A 174 10.16 -7.65 11.79
C ILE A 174 11.26 -8.53 12.38
N SER A 175 12.54 -8.14 12.27
CA SER A 175 13.66 -8.90 12.83
C SER A 175 13.49 -9.15 14.33
N LYS A 176 13.00 -8.15 15.08
CA LYS A 176 12.66 -8.29 16.51
C LYS A 176 11.49 -9.24 16.76
N MET A 177 10.51 -9.31 15.86
CA MET A 177 9.35 -10.19 16.01
C MET A 177 9.68 -11.66 15.73
N VAL A 178 10.60 -11.93 14.81
CA VAL A 178 11.00 -13.30 14.43
C VAL A 178 12.01 -13.92 15.42
N SER A 179 12.80 -13.09 16.11
CA SER A 179 13.85 -13.53 17.04
C SER A 179 13.37 -13.76 18.49
N LYS A 180 12.06 -13.75 18.73
CA LYS A 180 11.46 -13.86 20.06
C LYS A 180 11.06 -15.27 20.46
#